data_AF-A0A8J3C618-F1
#
_entry.id   AF-A0A8J3C618-F1
#
_cell.length_a   1.000
_cell.length_b   1.000
_cell.length_c   1.000
_cell.angle_alpha   90.00
_cell.angle_beta   90.00
_cell.angle_gamma   90.00
#
_symmetry.space_group_name_H-M   'P 1'
#
loop_
_entity.id
_entity.type
_entity.pdbx_description
1 polymer ?
#
loop_
_entity_poly.entity_id
_entity_poly.type
_entity_poly.pdbx_seq_one_letter_code
_entity_poly.pdbx_strand_id
1 'polypeptide(L)'
;MVYPADEGGLPSLPGARLAVRVVPGDERRGGRDFYDVVALPDGRLAAAVGHLPAQQGSLGAVAVERLRGALAVQLLHGRDAAMAMAGLDRYAEVLPALRGVSLCLVVFDPATRSLECACAGSAGPLVVGPNSVRQLVGCRGSLLGLPSAERPEAARACPISPEEMVVLHTAGAGRRAPGRESPPGRLAALVADPPTDPGELCDRIAERLARRPPGAGGEGAVLLVLSPEPPPADLVLTFPARAGRLPAVRDQVREWLEGLGLGTDDVQDLEQAVGEAAANAVEHAYPPGQAGMIRVSGSLDHDGTVHMVVADGGWWRPPKPDPGLRGRGLLLMQECVDEVQVDPSSIGTTVTLRKAPRRESQPVPPASGAADVRLDLRTRPGEVVVRGDLPERSGPPLRRALLHASRGGAFPVVVDLRDVGEVTDGAVRALLEVGRAADAAGQQLVVVAPPGSSALDALTLVGAHRVVRVVAAPTATASSDGANRVYRRQGEITPPL
;
A
#
# COMPACT_ATOMS: atom_id res chain seq x y z
N MET A 1 7.94 5.95 -9.31
CA MET A 1 8.72 5.26 -8.28
C MET A 1 8.72 3.75 -8.59
N VAL A 2 9.80 3.01 -8.29
CA VAL A 2 9.93 1.56 -8.63
C VAL A 2 10.14 0.80 -7.32
N TYR A 3 9.30 -0.19 -7.03
CA TYR A 3 9.29 -0.88 -5.74
C TYR A 3 9.21 -2.41 -5.89
N PRO A 4 10.00 -3.17 -5.10
CA PRO A 4 10.08 -4.64 -5.16
C PRO A 4 8.74 -5.30 -4.79
N ALA A 5 8.38 -6.39 -5.46
CA ALA A 5 7.06 -7.04 -5.35
C ALA A 5 6.99 -8.21 -4.35
N ASP A 6 7.98 -8.42 -3.49
CA ASP A 6 7.92 -9.57 -2.58
C ASP A 6 6.97 -9.35 -1.38
N GLU A 7 6.48 -8.13 -1.14
CA GLU A 7 5.51 -7.85 -0.05
C GLU A 7 4.44 -6.79 -0.39
N GLY A 8 4.35 -6.29 -1.62
CA GLY A 8 3.50 -5.13 -1.97
C GLY A 8 2.17 -5.50 -2.63
N GLY A 9 1.06 -5.01 -2.07
CA GLY A 9 -0.24 -4.88 -2.76
C GLY A 9 -0.20 -4.19 -4.12
N LEU A 10 -1.32 -4.20 -4.84
CA LEU A 10 -1.45 -3.48 -6.10
C LEU A 10 -1.77 -2.00 -5.84
N PRO A 11 -1.25 -1.05 -6.65
CA PRO A 11 -1.67 0.33 -6.53
C PRO A 11 -3.15 0.47 -6.94
N SER A 12 -3.90 1.32 -6.22
CA SER A 12 -5.19 1.80 -6.73
C SER A 12 -4.91 2.90 -7.76
N LEU A 13 -5.42 2.73 -8.97
CA LEU A 13 -5.13 3.61 -10.10
C LEU A 13 -6.43 4.04 -10.78
N PRO A 14 -6.54 5.32 -11.19
CA PRO A 14 -7.72 5.76 -11.92
C PRO A 14 -7.78 5.06 -13.28
N GLY A 15 -8.97 4.58 -13.64
CA GLY A 15 -9.21 4.06 -14.99
C GLY A 15 -8.96 2.56 -15.18
N ALA A 16 -8.45 1.85 -14.18
CA ALA A 16 -8.25 0.40 -14.25
C ALA A 16 -8.22 -0.25 -12.86
N ARG A 17 -8.83 -1.44 -12.78
CA ARG A 17 -8.74 -2.32 -11.62
C ARG A 17 -7.84 -3.51 -11.89
N LEU A 18 -7.05 -3.86 -10.90
CA LEU A 18 -6.02 -4.89 -11.01
C LEU A 18 -6.22 -5.98 -9.96
N ALA A 19 -5.92 -7.22 -10.34
CA ALA A 19 -5.82 -8.34 -9.41
C ALA A 19 -4.63 -9.22 -9.78
N VAL A 20 -3.88 -9.70 -8.80
CA VAL A 20 -2.69 -10.53 -9.01
C VAL A 20 -2.71 -11.77 -8.13
N ARG A 21 -2.34 -12.93 -8.67
CA ARG A 21 -2.16 -14.16 -7.92
C ARG A 21 -0.85 -14.83 -8.31
N VAL A 22 -0.12 -15.29 -7.31
CA VAL A 22 1.09 -16.09 -7.47
C VAL A 22 0.79 -17.50 -6.96
N VAL A 23 0.82 -18.46 -7.87
CA VAL A 23 0.67 -19.88 -7.56
C VAL A 23 2.08 -20.47 -7.41
N PRO A 24 2.48 -20.91 -6.20
CA PRO A 24 3.86 -21.29 -5.94
C PRO A 24 4.31 -22.51 -6.76
N GLY A 25 5.61 -22.56 -7.03
CA GLY A 25 6.33 -23.72 -7.58
C GLY A 25 6.79 -24.73 -6.52
N ASP A 26 7.51 -25.76 -6.95
CA ASP A 26 8.28 -26.64 -6.06
C ASP A 26 9.43 -25.87 -5.38
N GLU A 27 10.03 -24.92 -6.12
CA GLU A 27 11.03 -24.00 -5.58
C GLU A 27 10.34 -22.89 -4.78
N ARG A 28 9.88 -23.21 -3.56
CA ARG A 28 9.22 -22.28 -2.62
C ARG A 28 10.06 -21.05 -2.22
N ARG A 29 11.28 -20.87 -2.77
CA ARG A 29 12.28 -19.89 -2.30
C ARG A 29 13.08 -19.15 -3.39
N GLY A 30 12.72 -19.24 -4.67
CA GLY A 30 13.41 -18.48 -5.72
C GLY A 30 12.43 -17.56 -6.43
N GLY A 31 12.45 -16.26 -6.13
CA GLY A 31 11.68 -15.19 -6.81
C GLY A 31 12.00 -15.07 -8.30
N ARG A 32 11.68 -16.11 -9.06
CA ARG A 32 11.93 -16.29 -10.49
C ARG A 32 10.71 -15.88 -11.29
N ASP A 33 9.54 -16.22 -10.79
CA ASP A 33 8.26 -15.69 -11.25
C ASP A 33 8.05 -14.32 -10.63
N PHE A 34 7.75 -13.33 -11.45
CA PHE A 34 7.60 -11.95 -10.99
C PHE A 34 6.53 -11.21 -11.77
N TYR A 35 5.99 -10.16 -11.16
CA TYR A 35 5.18 -9.15 -11.82
C TYR A 35 5.68 -7.74 -11.48
N ASP A 36 5.24 -6.76 -12.25
CA ASP A 36 5.41 -5.35 -11.94
C ASP A 36 4.22 -4.55 -12.46
N VAL A 37 3.89 -3.47 -11.76
CA VAL A 37 2.82 -2.54 -12.11
C VAL A 37 3.33 -1.12 -11.86
N VAL A 38 3.34 -0.33 -12.93
CA VAL A 38 3.87 1.03 -12.94
C VAL A 38 2.82 1.97 -13.52
N ALA A 39 2.39 2.93 -12.70
CA ALA A 39 1.63 4.07 -13.17
C ALA A 39 2.56 5.08 -13.86
N LEU A 40 2.17 5.55 -15.05
CA LEU A 40 2.98 6.46 -15.86
C LEU A 40 2.51 7.91 -15.67
N PRO A 41 3.41 8.90 -15.79
CA PRO A 41 3.08 10.30 -15.56
C PRO A 41 2.01 10.88 -16.51
N ASP A 42 1.77 10.21 -17.64
CA ASP A 42 0.76 10.59 -18.63
C ASP A 42 -0.61 9.91 -18.41
N GLY A 43 -0.78 9.21 -17.29
CA GLY A 43 -2.02 8.51 -16.93
C GLY A 43 -2.16 7.11 -17.53
N ARG A 44 -1.17 6.65 -18.30
CA ARG A 44 -1.12 5.24 -18.75
C ARG A 44 -0.65 4.32 -17.63
N LEU A 45 -0.99 3.04 -17.77
CA LEU A 45 -0.61 1.98 -16.85
C LEU A 45 0.23 0.93 -17.56
N ALA A 46 1.42 0.63 -17.05
CA ALA A 46 2.21 -0.48 -17.50
C ALA A 46 2.11 -1.66 -16.53
N ALA A 47 1.89 -2.87 -17.06
CA ALA A 47 1.91 -4.10 -16.28
C ALA A 47 2.79 -5.15 -16.95
N ALA A 48 3.56 -5.86 -16.15
CA ALA A 48 4.47 -6.89 -16.64
C ALA A 48 4.35 -8.16 -15.80
N VAL A 49 4.45 -9.31 -16.47
CA VAL A 49 4.64 -10.61 -15.81
C VAL A 49 5.77 -11.35 -16.50
N GLY A 50 6.63 -11.99 -15.72
CA GLY A 50 7.80 -12.64 -16.27
C GLY A 50 8.30 -13.82 -15.45
N HIS A 51 9.20 -14.56 -16.08
CA HIS A 51 9.87 -15.69 -15.48
C HIS A 51 11.36 -15.67 -15.81
N LEU A 52 12.19 -15.74 -14.78
CA LEU A 52 13.64 -15.87 -14.84
C LEU A 52 14.01 -17.37 -14.92
N PRO A 53 14.80 -17.81 -15.93
CA PRO A 53 15.28 -19.19 -16.00
C PRO A 53 16.17 -19.54 -14.80
N ALA A 54 16.34 -20.85 -14.55
CA ALA A 54 17.16 -21.32 -13.45
C ALA A 54 18.62 -20.91 -13.68
N GLN A 55 19.22 -20.28 -12.68
CA GLN A 55 20.63 -19.88 -12.68
C GLN A 55 21.39 -20.69 -11.62
N GLN A 56 22.69 -20.90 -11.79
CA GLN A 56 23.52 -21.46 -10.71
C GLN A 56 23.70 -20.40 -9.61
N GLY A 57 23.10 -20.61 -8.43
CA GLY A 57 23.24 -19.74 -7.24
C GLY A 57 21.98 -18.96 -6.85
N SER A 58 22.02 -18.26 -5.72
CA SER A 58 20.85 -17.62 -5.06
C SER A 58 20.55 -16.17 -5.50
N LEU A 59 21.02 -15.73 -6.66
CA LEU A 59 20.97 -14.31 -7.09
C LEU A 59 19.72 -13.93 -7.93
N GLY A 60 18.73 -14.82 -8.04
CA GLY A 60 17.55 -14.61 -8.90
C GLY A 60 16.75 -13.35 -8.55
N ALA A 61 16.49 -13.12 -7.27
CA ALA A 61 15.75 -11.93 -6.81
C ALA A 61 16.46 -10.62 -7.21
N VAL A 62 17.80 -10.57 -7.08
CA VAL A 62 18.59 -9.39 -7.47
C VAL A 62 18.50 -9.12 -8.97
N ALA A 63 18.48 -10.17 -9.79
CA ALA A 63 18.33 -10.03 -11.23
C ALA A 63 16.93 -9.48 -11.59
N VAL A 64 15.87 -10.00 -10.95
CA VAL A 64 14.51 -9.49 -11.11
C VAL A 64 14.41 -8.01 -10.71
N GLU A 65 14.99 -7.62 -9.57
CA GLU A 65 14.98 -6.22 -9.13
C GLU A 65 15.71 -5.28 -10.09
N ARG A 66 16.85 -5.71 -10.64
CA ARG A 66 17.55 -4.95 -11.69
C ARG A 66 16.73 -4.82 -12.97
N LEU A 67 16.02 -5.88 -13.36
CA LEU A 67 15.14 -5.86 -14.52
C LEU A 67 13.94 -4.90 -14.31
N ARG A 68 13.31 -4.93 -13.13
CA ARG A 68 12.22 -4.01 -12.75
C ARG A 68 12.68 -2.56 -12.79
N GLY A 69 13.83 -2.26 -12.16
CA GLY A 69 14.46 -0.94 -12.21
C GLY A 69 14.71 -0.46 -13.65
N ALA A 70 15.30 -1.32 -14.48
CA ALA A 70 15.55 -1.01 -15.89
C ALA A 70 14.25 -0.77 -16.66
N LEU A 71 13.24 -1.62 -16.49
CA LEU A 71 11.93 -1.50 -17.15
C LEU A 71 11.26 -0.18 -16.79
N ALA A 72 11.17 0.13 -15.51
CA ALA A 72 10.55 1.36 -15.05
C ALA A 72 11.28 2.60 -15.60
N VAL A 73 12.61 2.59 -15.67
CA VAL A 73 13.35 3.68 -16.33
C VAL A 73 12.96 3.79 -17.80
N GLN A 74 12.81 2.69 -18.55
CA GLN A 74 12.37 2.76 -19.95
C GLN A 74 10.98 3.42 -20.07
N LEU A 75 10.05 2.98 -19.22
CA LEU A 75 8.65 3.42 -19.26
C LEU A 75 8.48 4.88 -18.84
N LEU A 76 9.23 5.34 -17.84
CA LEU A 76 9.21 6.74 -17.38
C LEU A 76 9.71 7.73 -18.44
N HIS A 77 10.45 7.28 -19.46
CA HIS A 77 10.82 8.09 -20.62
C HIS A 77 9.74 8.11 -21.72
N GLY A 78 8.51 7.68 -21.42
CA GLY A 78 7.38 7.70 -22.35
C GLY A 78 7.48 6.67 -23.49
N ARG A 79 8.37 5.69 -23.37
CA ARG A 79 8.56 4.65 -24.39
C ARG A 79 7.37 3.71 -24.44
N ASP A 80 6.97 3.30 -25.64
CA ASP A 80 5.98 2.24 -25.84
C ASP A 80 6.50 0.87 -25.37
N ALA A 81 5.62 -0.13 -25.35
CA ALA A 81 5.94 -1.47 -24.90
C ALA A 81 7.11 -2.11 -25.69
N ALA A 82 7.21 -1.89 -27.00
CA ALA A 82 8.25 -2.50 -27.83
C ALA A 82 9.62 -1.83 -27.63
N MET A 83 9.64 -0.49 -27.56
CA MET A 83 10.84 0.28 -27.26
C MET A 83 11.39 -0.04 -25.88
N ALA A 84 10.52 -0.19 -24.87
CA ALA A 84 10.92 -0.62 -23.54
C ALA A 84 11.53 -2.03 -23.58
N MET A 85 10.87 -2.96 -24.27
CA MET A 85 11.32 -4.34 -24.46
C MET A 85 12.67 -4.42 -25.19
N ALA A 86 12.91 -3.59 -26.21
CA ALA A 86 14.20 -3.47 -26.90
C ALA A 86 15.30 -2.84 -26.01
N GLY A 87 14.93 -1.93 -25.11
CA GLY A 87 15.83 -1.42 -24.07
C GLY A 87 16.28 -2.50 -23.10
N LEU A 88 15.33 -3.35 -22.65
CA LEU A 88 15.62 -4.49 -21.78
C LEU A 88 16.51 -5.54 -22.45
N ASP A 89 16.36 -5.74 -23.76
CA ASP A 89 17.22 -6.64 -24.52
C ASP A 89 18.69 -6.21 -24.48
N ARG A 90 18.94 -4.93 -24.76
CA ARG A 90 20.29 -4.34 -24.66
C ARG A 90 20.82 -4.41 -23.22
N TYR A 91 19.94 -4.29 -22.23
CA TYR A 91 20.33 -4.45 -20.83
C TYR A 91 20.70 -5.91 -20.49
N ALA A 92 20.03 -6.90 -21.09
CA ALA A 92 20.35 -8.31 -20.92
C ALA A 92 21.68 -8.71 -21.58
N GLU A 93 22.15 -7.99 -22.61
CA GLU A 93 23.48 -8.20 -23.20
C GLU A 93 24.62 -7.92 -22.20
N VAL A 94 24.44 -6.93 -21.33
CA VAL A 94 25.45 -6.54 -20.32
C VAL A 94 25.26 -7.24 -18.97
N LEU A 95 24.09 -7.85 -18.74
CA LEU A 95 23.78 -8.59 -17.50
C LEU A 95 23.39 -10.04 -17.81
N PRO A 96 24.35 -10.98 -17.86
CA PRO A 96 24.11 -12.38 -18.24
C PRO A 96 23.02 -13.09 -17.42
N ALA A 97 22.78 -12.66 -16.18
CA ALA A 97 21.74 -13.19 -15.32
C ALA A 97 20.32 -13.02 -15.90
N LEU A 98 20.11 -12.05 -16.80
CA LEU A 98 18.82 -11.80 -17.46
C LEU A 98 18.65 -12.57 -18.78
N ARG A 99 19.70 -13.26 -19.24
CA ARG A 99 19.65 -13.99 -20.50
C ARG A 99 18.66 -15.16 -20.40
N GLY A 100 17.75 -15.23 -21.37
CA GLY A 100 16.70 -16.25 -21.41
C GLY A 100 15.45 -15.92 -20.58
N VAL A 101 15.34 -14.71 -20.02
CA VAL A 101 14.10 -14.27 -19.34
C VAL A 101 12.94 -14.26 -20.32
N SER A 102 11.79 -14.77 -19.86
CA SER A 102 10.50 -14.57 -20.52
C SER A 102 9.72 -13.44 -19.86
N LEU A 103 9.09 -12.56 -20.64
CA LEU A 103 8.42 -11.37 -20.14
C LEU A 103 7.25 -10.97 -21.06
N CYS A 104 6.06 -10.80 -20.50
CA CYS A 104 4.93 -10.15 -21.15
C CYS A 104 4.77 -8.76 -20.55
N LEU A 105 4.90 -7.72 -21.37
CA LEU A 105 4.68 -6.32 -21.00
C LEU A 105 3.44 -5.80 -21.74
N VAL A 106 2.57 -5.13 -21.02
CA VAL A 106 1.47 -4.34 -21.59
C VAL A 106 1.54 -2.90 -21.11
N VAL A 107 1.10 -1.98 -21.96
CA VAL A 107 0.85 -0.58 -21.62
C VAL A 107 -0.59 -0.27 -22.01
N PHE A 108 -1.39 0.09 -21.02
CA PHE A 108 -2.80 0.40 -21.16
C PHE A 108 -3.01 1.90 -21.01
N ASP A 109 -3.74 2.51 -21.93
CA ASP A 109 -4.23 3.87 -21.83
C ASP A 109 -5.71 3.86 -21.43
N PRO A 110 -6.05 4.26 -20.19
CA PRO A 110 -7.44 4.30 -19.73
C PRO A 110 -8.32 5.31 -20.48
N ALA A 111 -7.75 6.41 -20.99
CA ALA A 111 -8.50 7.46 -21.66
C ALA A 111 -9.01 7.01 -23.03
N THR A 112 -8.16 6.30 -23.78
CA THR A 112 -8.52 5.76 -25.10
C THR A 112 -9.00 4.30 -25.05
N ARG A 113 -8.81 3.62 -23.91
CA ARG A 113 -8.97 2.17 -23.72
C ARG A 113 -8.18 1.36 -24.75
N SER A 114 -6.94 1.79 -24.97
CA SER A 114 -6.04 1.17 -25.93
C SER A 114 -4.93 0.41 -25.20
N LEU A 115 -4.64 -0.81 -25.65
CA LEU A 115 -3.62 -1.67 -25.07
C LEU A 115 -2.51 -1.95 -26.09
N GLU A 116 -1.28 -1.63 -25.73
CA GLU A 116 -0.07 -2.05 -26.41
C GLU A 116 0.53 -3.26 -25.70
N CYS A 117 1.12 -4.18 -26.45
CA CYS A 117 1.78 -5.33 -25.84
C CYS A 117 3.07 -5.74 -26.56
N ALA A 118 4.05 -6.17 -25.77
CA ALA A 118 5.32 -6.73 -26.23
C ALA A 118 5.68 -7.92 -25.35
N CYS A 119 6.05 -9.03 -25.97
CA CYS A 119 6.32 -10.30 -25.31
C CYS A 119 7.71 -10.82 -25.71
N ALA A 120 8.59 -11.06 -24.74
CA ALA A 120 9.84 -11.78 -24.95
C ALA A 120 9.65 -13.25 -24.56
N GLY A 121 9.54 -14.14 -25.56
CA GLY A 121 9.39 -15.59 -25.38
C GLY A 121 8.12 -16.07 -24.67
N SER A 122 7.33 -15.17 -24.07
CA SER A 122 6.02 -15.45 -23.47
C SER A 122 4.92 -15.54 -24.52
N ALA A 123 3.80 -16.15 -24.12
CA ALA A 123 2.57 -16.06 -24.89
C ALA A 123 1.97 -14.65 -24.73
N GLY A 124 1.25 -14.16 -25.74
CA GLY A 124 0.53 -12.90 -25.62
C GLY A 124 -0.58 -12.99 -24.56
N PRO A 125 -0.99 -11.87 -23.95
CA PRO A 125 -2.05 -11.86 -22.95
C PRO A 125 -3.38 -12.29 -23.57
N LEU A 126 -4.27 -12.84 -22.73
CA LEU A 126 -5.64 -13.13 -23.12
C LEU A 126 -6.50 -11.89 -22.90
N VAL A 127 -7.37 -11.58 -23.85
CA VAL A 127 -8.48 -10.65 -23.66
C VAL A 127 -9.75 -11.47 -23.55
N VAL A 128 -10.46 -11.23 -22.46
CA VAL A 128 -11.58 -12.03 -21.95
C VAL A 128 -12.77 -11.09 -21.82
N GLY A 129 -13.73 -11.21 -22.73
CA GLY A 129 -15.01 -10.51 -22.65
C GLY A 129 -16.14 -11.46 -22.23
N PRO A 130 -17.38 -10.96 -22.09
CA PRO A 130 -18.52 -11.75 -21.61
C PRO A 130 -18.81 -13.01 -22.43
N ASN A 131 -18.50 -12.98 -23.73
CA ASN A 131 -18.78 -14.08 -24.67
C ASN A 131 -17.59 -14.41 -25.58
N SER A 132 -16.40 -13.91 -25.26
CA SER A 132 -15.23 -14.07 -26.14
C SER A 132 -13.94 -14.19 -25.34
N VAL A 133 -13.08 -15.09 -25.79
CA VAL A 133 -11.70 -15.20 -25.30
C VAL A 133 -10.80 -15.21 -26.51
N ARG A 134 -9.87 -14.26 -26.57
CA ARG A 134 -8.89 -14.13 -27.65
C ARG A 134 -7.51 -13.88 -27.10
N GLN A 135 -6.51 -14.52 -27.70
CA GLN A 135 -5.12 -14.22 -27.39
C GLN A 135 -4.63 -13.07 -28.28
N LEU A 136 -3.93 -12.09 -27.70
CA LEU A 136 -3.25 -11.08 -28.51
C LEU A 136 -2.08 -11.72 -29.27
N VAL A 137 -2.09 -11.52 -30.59
CA VAL A 137 -1.09 -12.07 -31.51
C VAL A 137 -0.20 -10.93 -32.06
N GLY A 138 0.97 -11.29 -32.58
CA GLY A 138 1.90 -10.31 -33.17
C GLY A 138 2.80 -9.57 -32.19
N CYS A 139 2.66 -9.80 -30.88
CA CYS A 139 3.51 -9.18 -29.85
C CYS A 139 4.75 -10.01 -29.47
N ARG A 140 4.89 -11.23 -30.00
CA ARG A 140 5.87 -12.22 -29.53
C ARG A 140 7.20 -12.13 -30.27
N GLY A 141 8.26 -11.82 -29.52
CA GLY A 141 9.66 -11.98 -29.90
C GLY A 141 10.35 -13.14 -29.18
N SER A 142 11.67 -13.25 -29.37
CA SER A 142 12.54 -14.19 -28.65
C SER A 142 12.69 -13.83 -27.16
N LEU A 143 13.21 -14.77 -26.36
CA LEU A 143 13.56 -14.52 -24.96
C LEU A 143 14.58 -13.38 -24.85
N LEU A 144 14.58 -12.67 -23.73
CA LEU A 144 15.49 -11.55 -23.49
C LEU A 144 16.96 -11.97 -23.60
N GLY A 145 17.75 -11.15 -24.29
CA GLY A 145 19.20 -11.36 -24.45
C GLY A 145 19.60 -12.58 -25.29
N LEU A 146 18.65 -13.19 -26.01
CA LEU A 146 18.96 -14.17 -27.05
C LEU A 146 18.99 -13.49 -28.43
N PRO A 147 19.86 -13.94 -29.35
CA PRO A 147 19.86 -13.44 -30.72
C PRO A 147 18.47 -13.67 -31.35
N SER A 148 17.81 -12.60 -31.78
CA SER A 148 16.53 -12.67 -32.49
C SER A 148 16.73 -12.33 -33.96
N ALA A 149 16.04 -13.06 -34.86
CA ALA A 149 15.52 -12.40 -36.05
C ALA A 149 14.50 -11.35 -35.56
N GLU A 150 14.57 -10.13 -36.10
CA GLU A 150 13.73 -8.95 -35.85
C GLU A 150 12.59 -9.15 -34.82
N ARG A 151 12.65 -8.44 -33.69
CA ARG A 151 11.47 -8.33 -32.81
C ARG A 151 10.35 -7.68 -33.62
N PRO A 152 9.12 -8.19 -33.57
CA PRO A 152 8.00 -7.51 -34.20
C PRO A 152 7.98 -6.06 -33.71
N GLU A 153 7.71 -5.11 -34.61
CA GLU A 153 7.25 -3.79 -34.20
C GLU A 153 6.08 -3.96 -33.22
N ALA A 154 5.92 -3.04 -32.26
CA ALA A 154 4.89 -3.11 -31.23
C ALA A 154 3.58 -3.65 -31.78
N ALA A 155 2.93 -4.58 -31.06
CA ALA A 155 1.61 -5.01 -31.48
C ALA A 155 0.73 -3.76 -31.61
N ARG A 156 0.09 -3.62 -32.78
CA ARG A 156 -0.84 -2.52 -33.05
C ARG A 156 -1.75 -2.32 -31.84
N ALA A 157 -1.87 -1.07 -31.41
CA ALA A 157 -2.69 -0.68 -30.28
C ALA A 157 -4.07 -1.33 -30.40
N CYS A 158 -4.42 -2.15 -29.41
CA CYS A 158 -5.60 -3.00 -29.42
C CYS A 158 -6.69 -2.36 -28.55
N PRO A 159 -7.88 -2.05 -29.10
CA PRO A 159 -8.96 -1.52 -28.29
C PRO A 159 -9.46 -2.58 -27.30
N ILE A 160 -9.72 -2.14 -26.06
CA ILE A 160 -10.29 -2.95 -24.98
C ILE A 160 -11.64 -2.33 -24.59
N SER A 161 -12.68 -3.14 -24.60
CA SER A 161 -14.03 -2.73 -24.19
C SER A 161 -14.13 -2.65 -22.66
N PRO A 162 -15.07 -1.87 -22.08
CA PRO A 162 -15.25 -1.79 -20.61
C PRO A 162 -15.51 -3.13 -19.93
N GLU A 163 -16.16 -4.05 -20.64
CA GLU A 163 -16.52 -5.39 -20.15
C GLU A 163 -15.42 -6.43 -20.44
N GLU A 164 -14.35 -6.04 -21.16
CA GLU A 164 -13.21 -6.93 -21.44
C GLU A 164 -12.16 -6.81 -20.33
N MET A 165 -11.65 -7.95 -19.88
CA MET A 165 -10.49 -8.04 -18.99
C MET A 165 -9.27 -8.55 -19.75
N VAL A 166 -8.09 -8.10 -19.36
CA VAL A 166 -6.80 -8.54 -19.90
C VAL A 166 -6.11 -9.42 -18.86
N VAL A 167 -5.81 -10.66 -19.22
CA VAL A 167 -5.14 -11.64 -18.36
C VAL A 167 -3.70 -11.84 -18.85
N LEU A 168 -2.76 -11.27 -18.10
CA LEU A 168 -1.34 -11.52 -18.22
C LEU A 168 -0.99 -12.76 -17.42
N HIS A 169 -0.16 -13.63 -18.01
CA HIS A 169 0.25 -14.85 -17.34
C HIS A 169 1.67 -15.28 -17.70
N THR A 170 2.32 -15.92 -16.75
CA THR A 170 3.56 -16.68 -17.00
C THR A 170 3.27 -17.99 -17.73
N ALA A 171 4.28 -18.62 -18.31
CA ALA A 171 4.11 -19.87 -19.05
C ALA A 171 3.72 -21.06 -18.13
N GLY A 172 4.07 -21.00 -16.84
CA GLY A 172 3.64 -21.97 -15.84
C GLY A 172 2.12 -22.05 -15.68
N ALA A 173 1.40 -20.94 -15.87
CA ALA A 173 -0.06 -20.92 -15.82
C ALA A 173 -0.69 -21.82 -16.90
N GLY A 174 -0.29 -21.65 -18.16
CA GLY A 174 -0.78 -22.49 -19.26
C GLY A 174 -0.35 -23.95 -19.13
N ARG A 175 0.86 -24.22 -18.59
CA ARG A 175 1.34 -25.58 -18.36
C ARG A 175 0.52 -26.31 -17.30
N ARG A 176 0.14 -25.61 -16.23
CA ARG A 176 -0.67 -26.14 -15.11
C ARG A 176 -2.15 -26.22 -15.43
N ALA A 177 -2.67 -25.38 -16.32
CA ALA A 177 -4.07 -25.39 -16.70
C ALA A 177 -4.53 -26.80 -17.15
N PRO A 178 -5.72 -27.27 -16.73
CA PRO A 178 -6.25 -28.57 -17.10
C PRO A 178 -6.74 -28.59 -18.55
N GLY A 179 -6.91 -29.78 -19.12
CA GLY A 179 -7.38 -29.97 -20.49
C GLY A 179 -6.36 -30.68 -21.39
N ARG A 180 -6.74 -30.87 -22.65
CA ARG A 180 -5.94 -31.57 -23.68
C ARG A 180 -5.40 -30.63 -24.77
N GLU A 181 -5.80 -29.36 -24.75
CA GLU A 181 -5.37 -28.36 -25.71
C GLU A 181 -3.93 -27.90 -25.46
N SER A 182 -3.43 -27.02 -26.35
CA SER A 182 -2.17 -26.32 -26.13
C SER A 182 -2.20 -25.53 -24.81
N PRO A 183 -1.04 -25.23 -24.18
CA PRO A 183 -1.02 -24.47 -22.93
C PRO A 183 -1.84 -23.16 -22.95
N PRO A 184 -1.81 -22.35 -24.04
CA PRO A 184 -2.70 -21.18 -24.16
C PRO A 184 -4.19 -21.55 -24.27
N GLY A 185 -4.54 -22.58 -25.06
CA GLY A 185 -5.93 -23.03 -25.20
C GLY A 185 -6.53 -23.53 -23.88
N ARG A 186 -5.73 -24.24 -23.08
CA ARG A 186 -6.13 -24.69 -21.73
C ARG A 186 -6.45 -23.53 -20.80
N LEU A 187 -5.68 -22.43 -20.86
CA LEU A 187 -5.96 -21.23 -20.07
C LEU A 187 -7.18 -20.48 -20.62
N ALA A 188 -7.34 -20.39 -21.94
CA ALA A 188 -8.51 -19.79 -22.58
C ALA A 188 -9.81 -20.50 -22.19
N ALA A 189 -9.79 -21.84 -22.13
CA ALA A 189 -10.95 -22.63 -21.70
C ALA A 189 -11.33 -22.40 -20.22
N LEU A 190 -10.38 -22.07 -19.34
CA LEU A 190 -10.66 -21.74 -17.93
C LEU A 190 -11.38 -20.40 -17.75
N VAL A 191 -11.27 -19.51 -18.75
CA VAL A 191 -11.80 -18.14 -18.68
C VAL A 191 -12.94 -17.92 -19.66
N ALA A 192 -13.50 -18.99 -20.25
CA ALA A 192 -14.58 -18.92 -21.23
C ALA A 192 -15.91 -18.38 -20.67
N ASP A 193 -16.12 -18.48 -19.36
CA ASP A 193 -17.27 -17.94 -18.63
C ASP A 193 -16.76 -17.06 -17.47
N PRO A 194 -16.29 -15.83 -17.74
CA PRO A 194 -15.63 -14.98 -16.75
C PRO A 194 -16.65 -14.33 -15.79
N PRO A 195 -16.35 -14.22 -14.48
CA PRO A 195 -17.07 -13.27 -13.62
C PRO A 195 -16.73 -11.84 -14.08
N THR A 196 -17.49 -10.86 -13.61
CA THR A 196 -17.19 -9.44 -13.89
C THR A 196 -16.06 -8.89 -13.04
N ASP A 197 -15.83 -9.47 -11.85
CA ASP A 197 -14.81 -9.02 -10.91
C ASP A 197 -13.41 -9.58 -11.29
N PRO A 198 -12.39 -8.72 -11.49
CA PRO A 198 -11.05 -9.17 -11.85
C PRO A 198 -10.38 -9.98 -10.73
N GLY A 199 -10.70 -9.70 -9.47
CA GLY A 199 -10.25 -10.45 -8.31
C GLY A 199 -10.78 -11.88 -8.32
N GLU A 200 -12.09 -12.04 -8.49
CA GLU A 200 -12.75 -13.33 -8.58
C GLU A 200 -12.24 -14.16 -9.77
N LEU A 201 -12.05 -13.54 -10.94
CA LEU A 201 -11.45 -14.23 -12.09
C LEU A 201 -10.03 -14.73 -11.75
N CYS A 202 -9.21 -13.87 -11.15
CA CYS A 202 -7.84 -14.20 -10.79
C CYS A 202 -7.77 -15.33 -9.74
N ASP A 203 -8.62 -15.28 -8.70
CA ASP A 203 -8.79 -16.32 -7.68
C ASP A 203 -9.20 -17.65 -8.30
N ARG A 204 -10.24 -17.63 -9.14
CA ARG A 204 -10.76 -18.84 -9.77
C ARG A 204 -9.71 -19.53 -10.64
N ILE A 205 -8.91 -18.78 -11.40
CA ILE A 205 -7.81 -19.36 -12.19
C ILE A 205 -6.75 -19.91 -11.23
N ALA A 206 -6.30 -19.13 -10.24
CA ALA A 206 -5.25 -19.53 -9.30
C ALA A 206 -5.60 -20.81 -8.54
N GLU A 207 -6.82 -20.93 -8.04
CA GLU A 207 -7.32 -22.14 -7.36
C GLU A 207 -7.28 -23.37 -8.28
N ARG A 208 -7.66 -23.21 -9.55
CA ARG A 208 -7.63 -24.32 -10.52
C ARG A 208 -6.20 -24.74 -10.84
N LEU A 209 -5.27 -23.81 -10.93
CA LEU A 209 -3.85 -24.10 -11.13
C LEU A 209 -3.23 -24.79 -9.90
N ALA A 210 -3.58 -24.34 -8.68
CA ALA A 210 -3.04 -24.85 -7.43
C ALA A 210 -3.45 -26.32 -7.13
N ARG A 211 -4.58 -26.78 -7.69
CA ARG A 211 -5.06 -28.17 -7.54
C ARG A 211 -4.18 -29.20 -8.24
N ARG A 212 -3.32 -28.80 -9.18
CA ARG A 212 -2.38 -29.71 -9.83
C ARG A 212 -1.01 -29.61 -9.17
N PRO A 213 -0.36 -30.76 -8.89
CA PRO A 213 1.03 -30.73 -8.49
C PRO A 213 1.86 -30.07 -9.61
N PRO A 214 2.91 -29.33 -9.26
CA PRO A 214 3.87 -28.85 -10.24
C PRO A 214 4.29 -29.99 -11.17
N GLY A 215 4.26 -29.74 -12.49
CA GLY A 215 4.66 -30.73 -13.49
C GLY A 215 6.18 -30.95 -13.50
N ALA A 216 6.66 -31.74 -14.46
CA ALA A 216 8.10 -31.93 -14.70
C ALA A 216 8.77 -30.58 -14.99
N GLY A 217 9.32 -29.94 -13.95
CA GLY A 217 9.93 -28.61 -14.00
C GLY A 217 9.65 -27.72 -12.78
N GLY A 218 8.67 -28.01 -11.92
CA GLY A 218 8.53 -27.30 -10.64
C GLY A 218 8.11 -25.82 -10.71
N GLU A 219 7.90 -25.26 -11.91
CA GLU A 219 7.70 -23.81 -12.10
C GLU A 219 6.39 -23.31 -11.49
N GLY A 220 6.43 -22.13 -10.86
CA GLY A 220 5.26 -21.42 -10.36
C GLY A 220 4.40 -20.82 -11.47
N ALA A 221 3.43 -19.99 -11.10
CA ALA A 221 2.68 -19.19 -12.05
C ALA A 221 2.30 -17.84 -11.46
N VAL A 222 2.53 -16.76 -12.21
CA VAL A 222 1.89 -15.46 -11.96
C VAL A 222 0.72 -15.26 -12.91
N LEU A 223 -0.37 -14.73 -12.37
CA LEU A 223 -1.56 -14.24 -13.05
C LEU A 223 -1.76 -12.78 -12.65
N LEU A 224 -1.94 -11.91 -13.63
CA LEU A 224 -2.32 -10.52 -13.42
C LEU A 224 -3.51 -10.21 -14.33
N VAL A 225 -4.62 -9.80 -13.72
CA VAL A 225 -5.85 -9.41 -14.42
C VAL A 225 -5.96 -7.90 -14.34
N LEU A 226 -6.20 -7.28 -15.49
CA LEU A 226 -6.49 -5.85 -15.65
C LEU A 226 -7.89 -5.72 -16.24
N SER A 227 -8.73 -4.92 -15.59
CA SER A 227 -10.06 -4.55 -16.09
C SER A 227 -10.12 -3.02 -16.25
N PRO A 228 -10.58 -2.48 -17.40
CA PRO A 228 -10.87 -1.06 -17.52
C PRO A 228 -12.01 -0.67 -16.58
N GLU A 229 -11.81 0.39 -15.81
CA GLU A 229 -12.87 0.98 -15.00
C GLU A 229 -13.02 2.46 -15.33
N PRO A 230 -14.20 3.07 -15.19
CA PRO A 230 -14.29 4.53 -15.24
C PRO A 230 -13.45 5.12 -14.10
N PRO A 231 -12.77 6.27 -14.32
CA PRO A 231 -12.10 6.95 -13.23
C PRO A 231 -13.14 7.29 -12.14
N PRO A 232 -12.76 7.18 -10.86
CA PRO A 232 -13.66 7.52 -9.77
C PRO A 232 -14.05 9.00 -9.85
N ALA A 233 -15.28 9.31 -9.45
CA ALA A 233 -15.73 10.70 -9.40
C ALA A 233 -15.00 11.46 -8.28
N ASP A 234 -14.64 12.72 -8.53
CA ASP A 234 -14.07 13.59 -7.51
C ASP A 234 -15.06 13.83 -6.37
N LEU A 235 -14.55 13.88 -5.15
CA LEU A 235 -15.31 14.31 -3.99
C LEU A 235 -15.42 15.85 -3.99
N VAL A 236 -16.63 16.37 -3.81
CA VAL A 236 -16.85 17.80 -3.54
C VAL A 236 -17.94 17.96 -2.50
N LEU A 237 -17.55 18.40 -1.30
CA LEU A 237 -18.44 18.71 -0.19
C LEU A 237 -18.36 20.21 0.11
N THR A 238 -19.50 20.83 0.40
CA THR A 238 -19.56 22.23 0.84
C THR A 238 -20.55 22.36 1.97
N PHE A 239 -20.11 22.91 3.11
CA PHE A 239 -20.92 22.96 4.32
C PHE A 239 -20.61 24.20 5.18
N PRO A 240 -21.55 24.65 6.02
CA PRO A 240 -21.29 25.75 6.95
C PRO A 240 -20.27 25.33 8.02
N ALA A 241 -19.37 26.24 8.40
CA ALA A 241 -18.36 26.05 9.43
C ALA A 241 -18.97 25.89 10.84
N ARG A 242 -19.53 24.70 11.10
CA ARG A 242 -20.20 24.34 12.36
C ARG A 242 -19.77 22.93 12.78
N ALA A 243 -19.39 22.78 14.05
CA ALA A 243 -18.88 21.51 14.59
C ALA A 243 -19.84 20.32 14.38
N GLY A 244 -21.16 20.56 14.42
CA GLY A 244 -22.17 19.52 14.18
C GLY A 244 -22.19 18.95 12.75
N ARG A 245 -21.47 19.55 11.79
CA ARG A 245 -21.34 19.01 10.42
C ARG A 245 -20.15 18.07 10.25
N LEU A 246 -19.15 18.12 11.13
CA LEU A 246 -17.91 17.35 11.00
C LEU A 246 -18.11 15.83 10.97
N PRO A 247 -19.03 15.21 11.76
CA PRO A 247 -19.27 13.77 11.65
C PRO A 247 -19.73 13.34 10.25
N ALA A 248 -20.74 14.03 9.69
CA ALA A 248 -21.26 13.72 8.36
C ALA A 248 -20.23 13.96 7.24
N VAL A 249 -19.29 14.89 7.42
CA VAL A 249 -18.19 15.13 6.48
C VAL A 249 -17.19 13.97 6.52
N ARG A 250 -16.83 13.49 7.72
CA ARG A 250 -15.94 12.32 7.86
C ARG A 250 -16.54 11.07 7.24
N ASP A 251 -17.84 10.82 7.45
CA ASP A 251 -18.52 9.65 6.89
C ASP A 251 -18.49 9.67 5.35
N GLN A 252 -18.77 10.82 4.72
CA GLN A 252 -18.72 10.96 3.26
C GLN A 252 -17.29 10.87 2.70
N VAL A 253 -16.30 11.41 3.41
CA VAL A 253 -14.89 11.26 3.02
C VAL A 253 -14.47 9.80 3.10
N ARG A 254 -14.84 9.08 4.18
CA ARG A 254 -14.58 7.66 4.34
C ARG A 254 -15.21 6.85 3.21
N GLU A 255 -16.51 7.05 2.94
CA GLU A 255 -17.24 6.34 1.88
C GLU A 255 -16.57 6.56 0.51
N TRP A 256 -16.16 7.78 0.21
CA TRP A 256 -15.42 8.07 -1.02
C TRP A 256 -14.07 7.35 -1.08
N LEU A 257 -13.27 7.40 0.00
CA LEU A 257 -11.98 6.72 0.10
C LEU A 257 -12.09 5.19 0.00
N GLU A 258 -13.13 4.60 0.61
CA GLU A 258 -13.43 3.17 0.48
C GLU A 258 -13.85 2.82 -0.94
N GLY A 259 -14.61 3.71 -1.61
CA GLY A 259 -14.97 3.58 -3.02
C GLY A 259 -13.77 3.61 -3.98
N LEU A 260 -12.64 4.19 -3.58
CA LEU A 260 -11.38 4.13 -4.33
C LEU A 260 -10.63 2.79 -4.15
N GLY A 261 -11.13 1.88 -3.30
CA GLY A 261 -10.49 0.59 -3.02
C GLY A 261 -9.17 0.71 -2.24
N LEU A 262 -9.02 1.76 -1.42
CA LEU A 262 -7.84 1.95 -0.59
C LEU A 262 -7.84 0.98 0.60
N GLY A 263 -6.63 0.63 1.08
CA GLY A 263 -6.48 -0.16 2.28
C GLY A 263 -7.02 0.57 3.52
N THR A 264 -7.51 -0.20 4.49
CA THR A 264 -8.18 0.33 5.69
C THR A 264 -7.35 1.36 6.46
N ASP A 265 -6.04 1.15 6.53
CA ASP A 265 -5.10 2.07 7.16
C ASP A 265 -4.98 3.42 6.44
N ASP A 266 -5.04 3.43 5.11
CA ASP A 266 -4.93 4.66 4.33
C ASP A 266 -6.23 5.47 4.37
N VAL A 267 -7.37 4.77 4.32
CA VAL A 267 -8.70 5.38 4.52
C VAL A 267 -8.73 6.12 5.86
N GLN A 268 -8.32 5.45 6.94
CA GLN A 268 -8.33 6.04 8.27
C GLN A 268 -7.38 7.24 8.39
N ASP A 269 -6.18 7.14 7.83
CA ASP A 269 -5.19 8.23 7.85
C ASP A 269 -5.71 9.49 7.13
N LEU A 270 -6.23 9.34 5.91
CA LEU A 270 -6.76 10.46 5.13
C LEU A 270 -8.00 11.07 5.77
N GLU A 271 -8.92 10.25 6.25
CA GLU A 271 -10.11 10.71 6.97
C GLU A 271 -9.72 11.53 8.22
N GLN A 272 -8.74 11.06 9.00
CA GLN A 272 -8.27 11.76 10.18
C GLN A 272 -7.64 13.11 9.83
N ALA A 273 -6.78 13.14 8.80
CA ALA A 273 -6.12 14.38 8.37
C ALA A 273 -7.13 15.42 7.85
N VAL A 274 -8.08 14.99 7.00
CA VAL A 274 -9.15 15.85 6.49
C VAL A 274 -10.07 16.34 7.62
N GLY A 275 -10.40 15.45 8.56
CA GLY A 275 -11.21 15.78 9.73
C GLY A 275 -10.56 16.85 10.61
N GLU A 276 -9.24 16.78 10.79
CA GLU A 276 -8.47 17.76 11.54
C GLU A 276 -8.37 19.11 10.79
N ALA A 277 -8.11 19.11 9.48
CA ALA A 277 -8.15 20.32 8.66
C ALA A 277 -9.51 21.02 8.75
N ALA A 278 -10.61 20.27 8.61
CA ALA A 278 -11.96 20.79 8.70
C ALA A 278 -12.30 21.30 10.10
N ALA A 279 -11.85 20.63 11.16
CA ALA A 279 -12.03 21.09 12.53
C ALA A 279 -11.29 22.41 12.78
N ASN A 280 -10.05 22.53 12.31
CA ASN A 280 -9.28 23.78 12.40
C ASN A 280 -9.99 24.94 11.70
N ALA A 281 -10.55 24.72 10.51
CA ALA A 281 -11.34 25.73 9.81
C ALA A 281 -12.59 26.14 10.62
N VAL A 282 -13.32 25.18 11.20
CA VAL A 282 -14.49 25.48 12.05
C VAL A 282 -14.12 26.29 13.30
N GLU A 283 -12.99 25.96 13.94
CA GLU A 283 -12.59 26.56 15.22
C GLU A 283 -11.90 27.92 15.08
N HIS A 284 -11.18 28.15 13.97
CA HIS A 284 -10.23 29.26 13.88
C HIS A 284 -10.48 30.22 12.73
N ALA A 285 -11.15 29.79 11.65
CA ALA A 285 -11.27 30.61 10.44
C ALA A 285 -12.26 31.77 10.60
N TYR A 286 -13.27 31.62 11.47
CA TYR A 286 -14.38 32.58 11.61
C TYR A 286 -14.56 33.12 13.03
N PRO A 287 -15.05 34.36 13.20
CA PRO A 287 -15.43 34.89 14.51
C PRO A 287 -16.58 34.11 15.15
N PRO A 288 -16.68 34.09 16.50
CA PRO A 288 -17.79 33.46 17.20
C PRO A 288 -19.15 33.97 16.70
N GLY A 289 -20.05 33.05 16.32
CA GLY A 289 -21.39 33.38 15.83
C GLY A 289 -21.53 33.61 14.32
N GLN A 290 -20.43 33.66 13.57
CA GLN A 290 -20.45 33.65 12.09
C GLN A 290 -19.94 32.31 11.58
N ALA A 291 -20.74 31.64 10.74
CA ALA A 291 -20.31 30.42 10.06
C ALA A 291 -20.17 30.73 8.57
N GLY A 292 -18.93 30.87 8.11
CA GLY A 292 -18.66 30.85 6.66
C GLY A 292 -18.80 29.44 6.09
N MET A 293 -18.41 29.27 4.83
CA MET A 293 -18.49 28.00 4.14
C MET A 293 -17.11 27.35 4.07
N ILE A 294 -17.07 26.04 4.33
CA ILE A 294 -15.91 25.18 4.13
C ILE A 294 -16.21 24.29 2.93
N ARG A 295 -15.22 24.15 2.05
CA ARG A 295 -15.22 23.22 0.92
C ARG A 295 -14.17 22.13 1.18
N VAL A 296 -14.57 20.88 1.05
CA VAL A 296 -13.67 19.73 1.02
C VAL A 296 -13.74 19.12 -0.37
N SER A 297 -12.61 18.96 -1.03
CA SER A 297 -12.54 18.24 -2.30
C SER A 297 -11.48 17.15 -2.26
N GLY A 298 -11.71 16.07 -3.01
CA GLY A 298 -10.81 14.93 -3.12
C GLY A 298 -10.72 14.46 -4.56
N SER A 299 -9.51 14.14 -5.00
CA SER A 299 -9.24 13.56 -6.32
C SER A 299 -8.19 12.46 -6.21
N LEU A 300 -8.19 11.53 -7.17
CA LEU A 300 -7.16 10.50 -7.32
C LEU A 300 -6.27 10.86 -8.51
N ASP A 301 -4.99 11.12 -8.25
CA ASP A 301 -3.99 11.36 -9.28
C ASP A 301 -3.69 10.08 -10.06
N HIS A 302 -3.08 10.24 -11.22
CA HIS A 302 -2.84 9.19 -12.21
C HIS A 302 -1.77 8.19 -11.74
N ASP A 303 -0.93 8.61 -10.79
CA ASP A 303 0.06 7.77 -10.10
C ASP A 303 -0.52 7.02 -8.88
N GLY A 304 -1.81 7.19 -8.60
CA GLY A 304 -2.51 6.61 -7.45
C GLY A 304 -2.45 7.47 -6.19
N THR A 305 -1.83 8.66 -6.23
CA THR A 305 -1.79 9.57 -5.08
C THR A 305 -3.18 10.18 -4.84
N VAL A 306 -3.66 10.11 -3.60
CA VAL A 306 -4.90 10.78 -3.21
C VAL A 306 -4.57 12.23 -2.82
N HIS A 307 -5.30 13.16 -3.40
CA HIS A 307 -5.15 14.59 -3.17
C HIS A 307 -6.43 15.15 -2.54
N MET A 308 -6.34 15.57 -1.28
CA MET A 308 -7.45 16.17 -0.53
C MET A 308 -7.20 17.64 -0.29
N VAL A 309 -8.22 18.47 -0.45
CA VAL A 309 -8.16 19.92 -0.24
C VAL A 309 -9.28 20.34 0.69
N VAL A 310 -8.94 21.06 1.75
CA VAL A 310 -9.88 21.73 2.64
C VAL A 310 -9.68 23.22 2.53
N ALA A 311 -10.68 23.94 2.02
CA ALA A 311 -10.64 25.37 1.80
C ALA A 311 -11.76 26.07 2.57
N ASP A 312 -11.43 27.20 3.20
CA ASP A 312 -12.38 28.09 3.84
C ASP A 312 -12.16 29.53 3.39
N GLY A 313 -13.20 30.36 3.50
CA GLY A 313 -13.15 31.80 3.22
C GLY A 313 -12.82 32.67 4.44
N GLY A 314 -12.26 32.08 5.50
CA GLY A 314 -11.95 32.76 6.74
C GLY A 314 -10.52 33.30 6.79
N TRP A 315 -10.09 33.69 7.97
CA TRP A 315 -8.81 34.38 8.18
C TRP A 315 -7.84 33.40 8.81
N TRP A 316 -6.68 33.20 8.17
CA TRP A 316 -5.64 32.38 8.77
C TRP A 316 -5.16 32.99 10.08
N ARG A 317 -5.13 32.17 11.13
CA ARG A 317 -4.52 32.50 12.41
C ARG A 317 -3.28 31.63 12.57
N PRO A 318 -2.06 32.21 12.51
CA PRO A 318 -0.84 31.44 12.70
C PRO A 318 -0.91 30.65 14.02
N PRO A 319 -0.50 29.37 14.03
CA PRO A 319 -0.41 28.62 15.26
C PRO A 319 0.51 29.36 16.23
N LYS A 320 0.10 29.43 17.51
CA LYS A 320 0.96 30.02 18.55
C LYS A 320 2.22 29.16 18.71
N PRO A 321 3.40 29.74 18.98
CA PRO A 321 4.64 28.99 19.17
C PRO A 321 4.60 27.98 20.33
N ASP A 322 3.69 28.17 21.29
CA ASP A 322 3.29 27.15 22.27
C ASP A 322 1.76 27.03 22.29
N PRO A 323 1.16 26.12 21.50
CA PRO A 323 -0.28 26.05 21.31
C PRO A 323 -1.04 25.38 22.47
N GLY A 324 -0.32 24.83 23.46
CA GLY A 324 -0.91 23.96 24.47
C GLY A 324 -1.73 22.82 23.83
N LEU A 325 -2.92 22.60 24.37
CA LEU A 325 -3.89 21.57 23.97
C LEU A 325 -4.56 21.77 22.59
N ARG A 326 -4.51 22.99 22.01
CA ARG A 326 -5.47 23.48 21.00
C ARG A 326 -4.87 23.91 19.65
N GLY A 327 -3.66 23.46 19.29
CA GLY A 327 -3.02 23.85 18.02
C GLY A 327 -2.07 22.83 17.44
N ARG A 328 -2.38 21.53 17.60
CA ARG A 328 -1.55 20.40 17.14
C ARG A 328 -2.09 19.70 15.90
N GLY A 329 -3.15 20.23 15.31
CA GLY A 329 -3.79 19.64 14.14
C GLY A 329 -2.86 19.50 12.94
N LEU A 330 -1.95 20.46 12.77
CA LEU A 330 -0.93 20.40 11.73
C LEU A 330 0.02 19.21 11.90
N LEU A 331 0.42 18.90 13.13
CA LEU A 331 1.26 17.74 13.42
C LEU A 331 0.49 16.44 13.14
N LEU A 332 -0.76 16.33 13.58
CA LEU A 332 -1.57 15.14 13.30
C LEU A 332 -1.77 14.92 11.80
N MET A 333 -2.01 15.98 11.03
CA MET A 333 -2.09 15.89 9.57
C MET A 333 -0.77 15.43 8.96
N GLN A 334 0.36 16.04 9.34
CA GLN A 334 1.70 15.68 8.85
C GLN A 334 2.09 14.23 9.14
N GLU A 335 1.49 13.62 10.16
CA GLU A 335 1.75 12.23 10.52
C GLU A 335 0.85 11.23 9.80
N CYS A 336 -0.28 11.69 9.27
CA CYS A 336 -1.25 10.87 8.57
C CYS A 336 -1.04 10.86 7.05
N VAL A 337 -0.44 11.90 6.47
CA VAL A 337 -0.25 12.03 5.02
C VAL A 337 1.20 12.33 4.67
N ASP A 338 1.60 12.09 3.42
CA ASP A 338 2.99 12.26 2.98
C ASP A 338 3.37 13.73 2.82
N GLU A 339 2.40 14.58 2.47
CA GLU A 339 2.61 16.02 2.30
C GLU A 339 1.40 16.81 2.84
N VAL A 340 1.71 17.88 3.58
CA VAL A 340 0.73 18.88 4.03
C VAL A 340 1.23 20.24 3.58
N GLN A 341 0.44 20.93 2.76
CA GLN A 341 0.67 22.31 2.37
C GLN A 341 -0.47 23.19 2.89
N VAL A 342 -0.11 24.33 3.48
CA VAL A 342 -1.08 25.32 3.97
C VAL A 342 -0.80 26.64 3.28
N ASP A 343 -1.76 27.09 2.48
CA ASP A 343 -1.70 28.33 1.73
C ASP A 343 -2.70 29.34 2.34
N PRO A 344 -2.25 30.19 3.27
CA PRO A 344 -3.06 31.29 3.77
C PRO A 344 -3.10 32.41 2.73
N SER A 345 -4.28 32.96 2.48
CA SER A 345 -4.49 34.08 1.57
C SER A 345 -5.39 35.14 2.19
N SER A 346 -5.49 36.31 1.55
CA SER A 346 -6.40 37.38 1.97
C SER A 346 -7.89 37.03 1.81
N ILE A 347 -8.21 35.93 1.10
CA ILE A 347 -9.58 35.50 0.81
C ILE A 347 -9.96 34.20 1.54
N GLY A 348 -9.05 33.59 2.30
CA GLY A 348 -9.26 32.25 2.82
C GLY A 348 -7.99 31.50 3.17
N THR A 349 -8.15 30.34 3.80
CA THR A 349 -7.06 29.35 3.98
C THR A 349 -7.37 28.13 3.13
N THR A 350 -6.35 27.62 2.43
CA THR A 350 -6.41 26.32 1.75
C THR A 350 -5.40 25.37 2.39
N VAL A 351 -5.85 24.19 2.80
CA VAL A 351 -5.02 23.09 3.27
C VAL A 351 -5.07 21.97 2.24
N THR A 352 -3.91 21.60 1.72
CA THR A 352 -3.74 20.50 0.76
C THR A 352 -3.03 19.34 1.45
N LEU A 353 -3.58 18.14 1.30
CA LEU A 353 -3.09 16.90 1.89
C LEU A 353 -2.87 15.89 0.76
N ARG A 354 -1.66 15.31 0.67
CA ARG A 354 -1.35 14.29 -0.33
C ARG A 354 -0.89 13.01 0.34
N LYS A 355 -1.45 11.89 -0.10
CA LYS A 355 -1.04 10.56 0.36
C LYS A 355 -0.95 9.60 -0.81
N ALA A 356 0.22 9.00 -1.00
CA ALA A 356 0.42 7.83 -1.81
C ALA A 356 -0.03 6.61 -0.99
N PRO A 357 -1.16 5.96 -1.35
CA PRO A 357 -1.68 4.83 -0.58
C PRO A 357 -0.64 3.71 -0.46
N ARG A 358 -0.61 3.10 0.72
CA ARG A 358 0.17 1.90 0.98
C ARG A 358 -0.42 0.77 0.14
N ARG A 359 0.47 0.04 -0.51
CA ARG A 359 0.11 -1.17 -1.25
C ARG A 359 -0.32 -2.27 -0.28
N GLU A 360 -1.62 -2.46 -0.09
CA GLU A 360 -2.16 -3.51 0.80
C GLU A 360 -1.85 -4.90 0.23
N SER A 361 -0.88 -5.59 0.83
CA SER A 361 -0.56 -6.97 0.47
C SER A 361 -1.82 -7.80 0.68
N GLN A 362 -2.29 -8.47 -0.37
CA GLN A 362 -3.26 -9.53 -0.14
C GLN A 362 -2.66 -10.51 0.87
N PRO A 363 -3.42 -10.93 1.89
CA PRO A 363 -2.91 -11.88 2.85
C PRO A 363 -2.52 -13.16 2.11
N VAL A 364 -1.22 -13.44 2.05
CA VAL A 364 -0.75 -14.80 1.85
C VAL A 364 -1.42 -15.59 2.97
N PRO A 365 -2.23 -16.63 2.68
CA PRO A 365 -2.87 -17.40 3.73
C PRO A 365 -1.77 -17.84 4.69
N PRO A 366 -1.90 -17.55 6.01
CA PRO A 366 -0.84 -17.86 6.94
C PRO A 366 -0.52 -19.35 6.81
N ALA A 367 0.78 -19.67 6.83
CA ALA A 367 1.18 -21.01 7.18
C ALA A 367 0.42 -21.35 8.48
N SER A 368 -0.42 -22.37 8.44
CA SER A 368 -1.28 -22.76 9.55
C SER A 368 -0.41 -22.83 10.83
N GLY A 369 -0.63 -21.90 11.76
CA GLY A 369 0.20 -21.76 12.96
C GLY A 369 0.40 -20.33 13.49
N ALA A 370 0.24 -19.28 12.68
CA ALA A 370 0.32 -17.91 13.20
C ALA A 370 -1.01 -17.51 13.86
N ALA A 371 -1.01 -17.41 15.19
CA ALA A 371 -2.15 -16.94 15.97
C ALA A 371 -2.56 -15.54 15.48
N ASP A 372 -3.86 -15.36 15.29
CA ASP A 372 -4.50 -14.12 14.88
C ASP A 372 -4.18 -13.03 15.92
N VAL A 373 -3.30 -12.08 15.55
CA VAL A 373 -2.82 -11.01 16.44
C VAL A 373 -3.97 -10.01 16.66
N ARG A 374 -4.63 -10.10 17.81
CA ARG A 374 -5.57 -9.08 18.26
C ARG A 374 -4.81 -7.98 19.01
N LEU A 375 -4.50 -6.90 18.29
CA LEU A 375 -4.21 -5.60 18.89
C LEU A 375 -5.45 -5.11 19.67
N ASP A 376 -5.60 -5.48 20.95
CA ASP A 376 -6.61 -4.89 21.85
C ASP A 376 -6.09 -3.53 22.34
N LEU A 377 -6.11 -2.55 21.44
CA LEU A 377 -5.71 -1.17 21.70
C LEU A 377 -6.78 -0.48 22.56
N ARG A 378 -6.64 -0.60 23.88
CA ARG A 378 -7.46 0.17 24.82
C ARG A 378 -6.82 1.53 25.06
N THR A 379 -7.22 2.53 24.27
CA THR A 379 -6.82 3.91 24.53
C THR A 379 -7.66 4.49 25.65
N ARG A 380 -7.05 4.69 26.82
CA ARG A 380 -7.50 5.68 27.80
C ARG A 380 -6.65 6.95 27.59
N PRO A 381 -7.13 8.15 27.97
CA PRO A 381 -6.27 9.34 27.93
C PRO A 381 -4.96 9.07 28.69
N GLY A 382 -3.82 9.07 27.97
CA GLY A 382 -2.48 8.82 28.53
C GLY A 382 -2.03 7.36 28.69
N GLU A 383 -2.80 6.36 28.22
CA GLU A 383 -2.41 4.95 28.35
C GLU A 383 -2.75 4.15 27.08
N VAL A 384 -1.78 3.36 26.59
CA VAL A 384 -1.92 2.41 25.48
C VAL A 384 -1.50 1.03 25.98
N VAL A 385 -2.45 0.09 25.99
CA VAL A 385 -2.17 -1.32 26.33
C VAL A 385 -2.02 -2.13 25.04
N VAL A 386 -0.94 -2.90 24.95
CA VAL A 386 -0.63 -3.76 23.79
C VAL A 386 -0.56 -5.21 24.26
N ARG A 387 -1.18 -6.13 23.51
CA ARG A 387 -1.24 -7.56 23.84
C ARG A 387 -0.95 -8.40 22.60
N GLY A 388 -0.26 -9.53 22.78
CA GLY A 388 0.11 -10.47 21.71
C GLY A 388 1.44 -10.16 21.03
N ASP A 389 1.77 -10.89 19.97
CA ASP A 389 3.01 -10.67 19.20
C ASP A 389 2.91 -9.43 18.30
N LEU A 390 4.01 -8.71 18.12
CA LEU A 390 4.12 -7.53 17.26
C LEU A 390 4.94 -7.83 16.00
N PRO A 391 4.33 -8.40 14.93
CA PRO A 391 5.02 -8.62 13.65
C PRO A 391 5.47 -7.29 13.01
N GLU A 392 6.35 -7.36 11.99
CA GLU A 392 6.97 -6.18 11.37
C GLU A 392 5.94 -5.14 10.87
N ARG A 393 4.79 -5.61 10.38
CA ARG A 393 3.66 -4.79 9.93
C ARG A 393 2.94 -4.01 11.05
N SER A 394 3.20 -4.31 12.32
CA SER A 394 2.53 -3.67 13.47
C SER A 394 3.06 -2.28 13.81
N GLY A 395 4.19 -1.87 13.21
CA GLY A 395 4.79 -0.54 13.44
C GLY A 395 3.83 0.63 13.18
N PRO A 396 3.27 0.77 11.97
CA PRO A 396 2.33 1.85 11.65
C PRO A 396 1.08 1.94 12.56
N PRO A 397 0.31 0.86 12.81
CA PRO A 397 -0.85 0.94 13.70
C PRO A 397 -0.48 1.24 15.16
N LEU A 398 0.64 0.70 15.66
CA LEU A 398 1.15 1.02 17.00
C LEU A 398 1.51 2.51 17.12
N ARG A 399 2.26 3.03 16.15
CA ARG A 399 2.62 4.46 16.09
C ARG A 399 1.39 5.36 16.11
N ARG A 400 0.37 5.05 15.30
CA ARG A 400 -0.90 5.80 15.26
C ARG A 400 -1.62 5.78 16.60
N ALA A 401 -1.72 4.61 17.24
CA ALA A 401 -2.35 4.49 18.56
C ALA A 401 -1.63 5.32 19.64
N LEU A 402 -0.29 5.31 19.61
CA LEU A 402 0.54 6.09 20.51
C LEU A 402 0.40 7.59 20.25
N LEU A 403 0.39 8.04 18.99
CA LEU A 403 0.14 9.43 18.64
C LEU A 403 -1.27 9.88 19.02
N HIS A 404 -2.28 9.03 18.82
CA HIS A 404 -3.65 9.33 19.25
C HIS A 404 -3.75 9.46 20.77
N ALA A 405 -3.18 8.51 21.53
CA ALA A 405 -3.20 8.54 22.99
C ALA A 405 -2.37 9.69 23.57
N SER A 406 -1.28 10.08 22.90
CA SER A 406 -0.43 11.21 23.28
C SER A 406 -0.92 12.53 22.71
N ARG A 407 -1.95 12.54 21.85
CA ARG A 407 -2.38 13.71 21.06
C ARG A 407 -1.22 14.38 20.32
N GLY A 408 -0.45 13.60 19.58
CA GLY A 408 0.73 14.03 18.85
C GLY A 408 1.91 14.38 19.78
N GLY A 409 2.17 13.54 20.78
CA GLY A 409 3.29 13.72 21.73
C GLY A 409 3.05 14.74 22.86
N ALA A 410 1.83 15.27 22.99
CA ALA A 410 1.44 16.31 23.95
C ALA A 410 1.22 15.84 25.38
N PHE A 411 0.82 14.58 25.52
CA PHE A 411 0.51 13.97 26.80
C PHE A 411 1.51 12.86 27.08
N PRO A 412 1.91 12.67 28.35
CA PRO A 412 2.62 11.48 28.73
C PRO A 412 1.75 10.28 28.38
N VAL A 413 2.35 9.33 27.68
CA VAL A 413 1.70 8.05 27.38
C VAL A 413 2.49 6.95 28.04
N VAL A 414 1.77 6.07 28.73
CA VAL A 414 2.29 4.80 29.19
C VAL A 414 1.93 3.73 28.18
N VAL A 415 2.94 3.05 27.64
CA VAL A 415 2.80 1.89 26.76
C VAL A 415 3.02 0.64 27.58
N ASP A 416 1.99 -0.17 27.74
CA ASP A 416 2.08 -1.42 28.46
C ASP A 416 2.34 -2.58 27.49
N LEU A 417 3.56 -3.13 27.53
CA LEU A 417 4.02 -4.27 26.73
C LEU A 417 4.15 -5.54 27.57
N ARG A 418 3.53 -5.61 28.76
CA ARG A 418 3.68 -6.77 29.67
C ARG A 418 3.15 -8.08 29.10
N ASP A 419 2.18 -8.03 28.20
CA ASP A 419 1.56 -9.20 27.58
C ASP A 419 1.97 -9.36 26.10
N VAL A 420 3.18 -8.89 25.74
CA VAL A 420 3.73 -8.97 24.37
C VAL A 420 4.80 -10.06 24.29
N GLY A 421 4.69 -10.96 23.31
CA GLY A 421 5.59 -12.09 23.12
C GLY A 421 6.87 -11.71 22.39
N GLU A 422 6.78 -11.44 21.07
CA GLU A 422 7.89 -10.96 20.24
C GLU A 422 7.69 -9.51 19.78
N VAL A 423 8.75 -8.69 19.83
CA VAL A 423 8.77 -7.30 19.35
C VAL A 423 9.72 -7.18 18.17
N THR A 424 9.22 -6.68 17.06
CA THR A 424 9.97 -6.46 15.81
C THR A 424 10.54 -5.05 15.68
N ASP A 425 11.46 -4.87 14.73
CA ASP A 425 12.13 -3.59 14.46
C ASP A 425 11.13 -2.50 14.08
N GLY A 426 10.07 -2.84 13.34
CA GLY A 426 8.98 -1.91 13.01
C GLY A 426 8.28 -1.35 14.26
N ALA A 427 8.01 -2.17 15.26
CA ALA A 427 7.39 -1.74 16.52
C ALA A 427 8.34 -0.89 17.39
N VAL A 428 9.63 -1.28 17.44
CA VAL A 428 10.66 -0.48 18.14
C VAL A 428 10.81 0.90 17.49
N ARG A 429 10.84 0.97 16.16
CA ARG A 429 10.94 2.24 15.43
C ARG A 429 9.75 3.15 15.73
N ALA A 430 8.54 2.60 15.75
CA ALA A 430 7.34 3.34 16.14
C ALA A 430 7.45 3.96 17.55
N LEU A 431 7.89 3.18 18.54
CA LEU A 431 8.10 3.67 19.91
C LEU A 431 9.14 4.80 19.97
N LEU A 432 10.25 4.65 19.24
CA LEU A 432 11.32 5.66 19.22
C LEU A 432 10.88 6.95 18.53
N GLU A 433 10.17 6.86 17.41
CA GLU A 433 9.66 8.03 16.69
C GLU A 433 8.68 8.83 17.56
N VAL A 434 7.72 8.15 18.19
CA VAL A 434 6.79 8.81 19.12
C VAL A 434 7.50 9.32 20.37
N GLY A 435 8.52 8.60 20.85
CA GLY A 435 9.37 9.05 21.95
C GLY A 435 10.09 10.37 21.63
N ARG A 436 10.65 10.52 20.42
CA ARG A 436 11.26 11.78 19.97
C ARG A 436 10.23 12.90 19.84
N ALA A 437 9.04 12.60 19.32
CA ALA A 437 7.96 13.58 19.22
C ALA A 437 7.50 14.05 20.62
N ALA A 438 7.43 13.14 21.59
CA ALA A 438 7.13 13.47 22.97
C ALA A 438 8.23 14.33 23.62
N ASP A 439 9.51 13.96 23.45
CA ASP A 439 10.66 14.70 23.96
C ASP A 439 10.72 16.13 23.40
N ALA A 440 10.50 16.28 22.09
CA ALA A 440 10.41 17.59 21.43
C ALA A 440 9.26 18.46 21.98
N ALA A 441 8.20 17.83 22.52
CA ALA A 441 7.08 18.50 23.18
C ALA A 441 7.26 18.64 24.71
N GLY A 442 8.45 18.33 25.25
CA GLY A 442 8.73 18.37 26.69
C GLY A 442 8.02 17.30 27.50
N GLN A 443 7.58 16.21 26.86
CA GLN A 443 6.90 15.07 27.47
C GLN A 443 7.78 13.82 27.44
N GLN A 444 7.41 12.80 28.22
CA GLN A 444 8.04 11.49 28.18
C GLN A 444 7.07 10.40 27.75
N LEU A 445 7.51 9.57 26.82
CA LEU A 445 6.89 8.27 26.55
C LEU A 445 7.46 7.25 27.54
N VAL A 446 6.58 6.61 28.32
CA VAL A 446 6.94 5.58 29.29
C VAL A 446 6.58 4.22 28.70
N VAL A 447 7.55 3.30 28.62
CA VAL A 447 7.32 1.94 28.13
C VAL A 447 7.49 0.96 29.28
N VAL A 448 6.48 0.15 29.55
CA VAL A 448 6.47 -0.86 30.61
C VAL A 448 6.69 -2.22 29.97
N ALA A 449 7.79 -2.89 30.29
CA ALA A 449 8.14 -4.20 29.74
C ALA A 449 8.62 -5.16 30.85
N PRO A 450 8.37 -6.48 30.76
CA PRO A 450 8.86 -7.44 31.74
C PRO A 450 10.38 -7.61 31.69
N PRO A 451 11.06 -7.81 32.83
CA PRO A 451 12.47 -8.18 32.84
C PRO A 451 12.70 -9.51 32.09
N GLY A 452 13.68 -9.54 31.19
CA GLY A 452 13.98 -10.71 30.34
C GLY A 452 12.99 -10.95 29.20
N SER A 453 12.15 -9.96 28.85
CA SER A 453 11.27 -10.03 27.69
C SER A 453 11.98 -9.58 26.40
N SER A 454 11.52 -10.09 25.26
CA SER A 454 11.97 -9.66 23.92
C SER A 454 11.84 -8.14 23.72
N ALA A 455 10.77 -7.55 24.27
CA ALA A 455 10.50 -6.12 24.24
C ALA A 455 11.59 -5.31 24.96
N LEU A 456 11.96 -5.72 26.18
CA LEU A 456 12.99 -5.04 26.96
C LEU A 456 14.38 -5.21 26.33
N ASP A 457 14.67 -6.40 25.80
CA ASP A 457 15.94 -6.69 25.14
C ASP A 457 16.10 -5.86 23.86
N ALA A 458 15.07 -5.81 23.01
CA ALA A 458 15.06 -5.02 21.78
C ALA A 458 15.24 -3.52 22.05
N LEU A 459 14.51 -2.96 23.02
CA LEU A 459 14.62 -1.56 23.44
C LEU A 459 16.00 -1.24 24.04
N THR A 460 16.59 -2.18 24.77
CA THR A 460 17.94 -2.02 25.35
C THR A 460 19.00 -2.00 24.26
N LEU A 461 18.90 -2.92 23.28
CA LEU A 461 19.86 -3.09 22.19
C LEU A 461 19.94 -1.85 21.30
N VAL A 462 18.81 -1.21 21.00
CA VAL A 462 18.77 0.02 20.19
C VAL A 462 19.06 1.29 21.02
N GLY A 463 19.31 1.17 22.33
CA GLY A 463 19.57 2.30 23.20
C GLY A 463 18.34 3.20 23.43
N ALA A 464 17.14 2.62 23.41
CA ALA A 464 15.87 3.36 23.50
C ALA A 464 15.73 4.20 24.78
N HIS A 465 16.41 3.82 25.87
CA HIS A 465 16.45 4.55 27.14
C HIS A 465 16.86 6.04 27.03
N ARG A 466 17.49 6.43 25.91
CA ARG A 466 17.87 7.82 25.61
C ARG A 466 16.71 8.68 25.11
N VAL A 467 15.63 8.04 24.67
CA VAL A 467 14.51 8.68 23.96
C VAL A 467 13.17 8.34 24.64
N VAL A 468 13.05 7.16 25.25
CA VAL A 468 11.86 6.68 25.95
C VAL A 468 12.25 6.21 27.35
N ARG A 469 11.37 6.44 28.34
CA ARG A 469 11.58 5.96 29.71
C ARG A 469 11.10 4.52 29.82
N VAL A 470 12.04 3.58 29.87
CA VAL A 470 11.71 2.15 30.01
C VAL A 470 11.61 1.78 31.50
N VAL A 471 10.49 1.19 31.90
CA VAL A 471 10.22 0.71 33.25
C VAL A 471 10.05 -0.80 33.23
N ALA A 472 10.92 -1.51 33.96
CA ALA A 472 10.80 -2.95 34.11
C ALA A 472 9.67 -3.29 35.10
N ALA A 473 8.65 -4.04 34.69
CA ALA A 473 7.56 -4.48 35.57
C ALA A 473 7.09 -5.91 35.25
N PRO A 474 6.77 -6.75 36.26
CA PRO A 474 6.38 -8.14 36.03
C PRO A 474 5.06 -8.26 35.24
N THR A 475 4.90 -9.40 34.55
CA THR A 475 3.74 -9.77 33.71
C THR A 475 2.40 -9.61 34.45
N ALA A 476 1.35 -9.18 33.75
CA ALA A 476 0.05 -8.95 34.36
C ALA A 476 -0.64 -10.28 34.71
N THR A 477 -0.77 -10.61 35.99
CA THR A 477 -1.63 -11.73 36.42
C THR A 477 -3.10 -11.35 36.24
N ALA A 478 -3.92 -12.28 35.74
CA ALA A 478 -5.33 -12.12 35.32
C ALA A 478 -6.34 -11.58 36.36
N SER A 479 -5.90 -11.16 37.54
CA SER A 479 -6.72 -10.43 38.50
C SER A 479 -5.89 -9.34 39.18
N SER A 480 -5.85 -8.13 38.63
CA SER A 480 -5.48 -6.97 39.45
C SER A 480 -6.03 -5.66 38.90
N ASP A 481 -7.26 -5.37 39.33
CA ASP A 481 -7.76 -4.00 39.55
C ASP A 481 -6.90 -3.19 40.57
N GLY A 482 -5.79 -3.77 41.05
CA GLY A 482 -4.89 -3.22 42.07
C GLY A 482 -3.73 -2.36 41.55
N ALA A 483 -3.46 -2.32 40.23
CA ALA A 483 -2.35 -1.53 39.68
C ALA A 483 -2.56 0.00 39.81
N ASN A 484 -3.81 0.45 40.02
CA ASN A 484 -4.17 1.85 40.23
C ASN A 484 -3.62 2.47 41.53
N ARG A 485 -3.07 1.69 42.46
CA ARG A 485 -2.55 2.20 43.74
C ARG A 485 -1.05 2.51 43.77
N VAL A 486 -0.27 1.98 42.83
CA VAL A 486 1.19 2.21 42.83
C VAL A 486 1.54 3.56 42.19
N TYR A 487 0.80 3.99 41.17
CA TYR A 487 1.08 5.22 40.43
C TYR A 487 0.63 6.53 41.12
N ARG A 488 -0.22 6.47 42.15
CA ARG A 488 -0.62 7.65 42.95
C ARG A 488 0.27 7.94 44.15
N ARG A 489 1.15 7.01 44.55
CA ARG A 489 1.92 7.11 45.82
C ARG A 489 3.36 7.61 45.64
N GLN A 490 3.91 7.60 44.43
CA GLN A 490 5.18 8.23 44.10
C GLN A 490 4.88 9.52 43.33
N GLY A 491 4.82 10.65 44.03
CA GLY A 491 4.19 11.88 43.57
C GLY A 491 4.98 12.65 42.51
N GLU A 492 4.90 12.24 41.24
CA GLU A 492 5.53 12.98 40.12
C GLU A 492 4.64 13.18 38.88
N ILE A 493 3.33 12.92 38.97
CA ILE A 493 2.39 13.38 37.94
C ILE A 493 1.21 14.06 38.65
N THR A 494 1.35 15.37 38.85
CA THR A 494 0.22 16.21 39.22
C THR A 494 -0.44 16.66 37.92
N PRO A 495 -1.74 16.41 37.69
CA PRO A 495 -2.41 16.95 36.51
C PRO A 495 -2.46 18.48 36.64
N PRO A 496 -2.22 19.25 35.56
CA PRO A 496 -2.59 20.66 35.58
C PRO A 496 -4.11 20.77 35.66
N LEU A 497 -4.58 21.71 36.51
CA LEU A 497 -5.97 22.12 36.64
C LEU A 497 -6.56 22.65 35.33
#